data_AF-A0A6M1Z3Z4-F1
#
_entry.id   AF-A0A6M1Z3Z4-F1
#
_cell.length_a   1.000
_cell.length_b   1.000
_cell.length_c   1.000
_cell.angle_alpha   90.00
_cell.angle_beta   90.00
_cell.angle_gamma   90.00
#
_symmetry.space_group_name_H-M   'P 1'
#
loop_
_entity.id
_entity.type
_entity.pdbx_description
1 polymer ?
#
loop_
_entity_poly.entity_id
_entity_poly.type
_entity_poly.pdbx_seq_one_letter_code
_entity_poly.pdbx_strand_id
1 'polypeptide(L)'
;MVVKTTVKIFKKKKRKGFYLEDIKKNLKKNNACYVLITCSEPSQDGKMDVELNYSGDENLASYLVDGAQDVFETQMDTVKDNF
;
A
#
# COMPACT_ATOMS: atom_id res chain seq x y z
N MET A 1 51.90 27.32 9.53
CA MET A 1 51.21 26.14 10.08
C MET A 1 49.75 26.22 9.64
N VAL A 2 49.33 25.44 8.63
CA VAL A 2 47.96 25.50 8.07
C VAL A 2 47.16 24.35 8.65
N VAL A 3 46.18 24.65 9.49
CA VAL A 3 45.26 23.67 10.08
C VAL A 3 44.23 23.29 9.03
N LYS A 4 44.26 22.04 8.56
CA LYS A 4 43.24 21.50 7.64
C LYS A 4 42.08 20.96 8.47
N THR A 5 40.98 21.72 8.53
CA THR A 5 39.74 21.27 9.15
C THR A 5 38.92 20.48 8.14
N THR A 6 38.75 19.18 8.39
CA THR A 6 37.93 18.30 7.53
C THR A 6 36.47 18.38 7.97
N VAL A 7 35.63 19.00 7.13
CA VAL A 7 34.17 19.02 7.34
C VAL A 7 33.60 17.64 6.98
N LYS A 8 33.08 16.90 7.98
CA LYS A 8 32.30 15.67 7.74
C LYS A 8 30.89 16.05 7.31
N ILE A 9 30.66 16.10 6.00
CA ILE A 9 29.32 16.22 5.43
C ILE A 9 28.58 14.90 5.65
N PHE A 10 27.68 14.86 6.63
CA PHE A 10 26.75 13.75 6.80
C PHE A 10 25.72 13.79 5.65
N LYS A 11 25.89 12.91 4.66
CA LYS A 11 24.88 12.69 3.62
C LYS A 11 23.59 12.19 4.27
N LYS A 12 22.54 13.00 4.23
CA LYS A 12 21.18 12.65 4.67
C LYS A 12 20.74 11.38 3.92
N LYS A 13 20.56 10.29 4.66
CA LYS A 13 20.17 8.98 4.13
C LYS A 13 18.79 9.10 3.47
N LYS A 14 18.74 9.05 2.14
CA LYS A 14 17.50 8.95 1.35
C LYS A 14 16.70 7.77 1.92
N ARG A 15 15.46 7.99 2.38
CA ARG A 15 14.57 6.89 2.76
C ARG A 15 14.42 6.00 1.52
N LYS A 16 14.86 4.74 1.62
CA LYS A 16 14.69 3.76 0.54
C LYS A 16 13.18 3.67 0.28
N GLY A 17 12.78 3.78 -0.99
CA GLY A 17 11.42 3.47 -1.40
C GLY A 17 11.05 2.06 -0.92
N PHE A 18 9.83 1.92 -0.42
CA PHE A 18 9.27 0.66 0.06
C PHE A 18 8.84 -0.13 -1.18
N TYR A 19 9.50 -1.26 -1.48
CA TYR A 19 9.27 -2.00 -2.72
C TYR A 19 8.13 -3.02 -2.54
N LEU A 20 7.26 -3.14 -3.56
CA LEU A 20 6.13 -4.09 -3.58
C LEU A 20 6.55 -5.54 -3.27
N GLU A 21 7.73 -5.95 -3.74
CA GLU A 21 8.28 -7.28 -3.48
C GLU A 21 8.61 -7.52 -2.01
N ASP A 22 9.02 -6.49 -1.26
CA ASP A 22 9.26 -6.61 0.17
C ASP A 22 7.93 -6.81 0.92
N ILE A 23 6.86 -6.14 0.50
CA ILE A 23 5.51 -6.32 1.05
C ILE A 23 5.05 -7.75 0.80
N LYS A 24 5.08 -8.19 -0.47
CA LYS A 24 4.68 -9.53 -0.88
C LYS A 24 5.46 -10.60 -0.11
N LYS A 25 6.77 -10.41 0.07
CA LYS A 25 7.63 -11.34 0.82
C LYS A 25 7.26 -11.44 2.29
N ASN A 26 6.90 -10.34 2.94
CA ASN A 26 6.51 -10.34 4.34
C ASN A 26 5.10 -10.91 4.53
N LEU A 27 4.15 -10.56 3.65
CA LEU A 27 2.79 -11.08 3.70
C LEU A 27 2.72 -12.59 3.48
N LYS A 28 3.55 -13.14 2.59
CA LYS A 28 3.61 -14.59 2.32
C LYS A 28 4.09 -15.43 3.51
N LYS A 29 4.83 -14.87 4.47
CA LYS A 29 5.48 -15.67 5.53
C LYS A 29 4.50 -16.16 6.60
N ASN A 30 3.45 -15.39 6.89
CA ASN A 30 2.64 -15.60 8.08
C ASN A 30 1.13 -15.67 7.81
N ASN A 31 0.69 -15.57 6.55
CA ASN A 31 -0.74 -15.51 6.21
C ASN A 31 -1.11 -16.64 5.25
N ALA A 32 -2.29 -17.25 5.45
CA ALA A 32 -2.84 -18.27 4.58
C ALA A 32 -3.31 -17.69 3.22
N CYS A 33 -3.76 -16.43 3.22
CA CYS A 33 -4.15 -15.69 2.03
C CYS A 33 -3.97 -14.19 2.29
N TYR A 34 -3.69 -13.42 1.24
CA TYR A 34 -3.80 -11.97 1.27
C TYR A 34 -4.29 -11.42 -0.07
N VAL A 35 -4.90 -10.24 0.00
CA VAL A 35 -5.20 -9.37 -1.13
C VAL A 35 -4.55 -8.02 -0.86
N LEU A 36 -3.85 -7.49 -1.85
CA LEU A 36 -3.19 -6.19 -1.82
C LEU A 36 -3.74 -5.36 -2.97
N ILE A 37 -4.46 -4.29 -2.61
CA ILE A 37 -4.98 -3.30 -3.55
C ILE A 37 -4.14 -2.04 -3.40
N THR A 38 -3.57 -1.56 -4.49
CA THR A 38 -2.81 -0.32 -4.53
C THR A 38 -3.39 0.62 -5.56
N CYS A 39 -3.47 1.89 -5.20
CA CYS A 39 -3.99 2.94 -6.06
C CYS A 39 -2.93 4.02 -6.24
N SER A 40 -2.77 4.53 -7.45
CA SER A 40 -1.99 5.74 -7.69
C SER A 40 -2.65 6.96 -7.06
N GLU A 41 -1.92 8.06 -6.96
CA GLU A 41 -2.60 9.36 -6.80
C GLU A 41 -3.50 9.61 -8.01
N PRO A 42 -4.66 10.28 -7.84
CA PRO A 42 -5.50 10.65 -8.95
C PRO A 42 -4.75 11.62 -9.87
N SER A 43 -4.83 11.38 -11.17
CA SER A 43 -4.31 12.29 -12.20
C SER A 43 -5.15 13.57 -12.29
N GLN A 44 -4.67 14.55 -13.07
CA GLN A 44 -5.42 15.80 -13.30
C GLN A 44 -6.78 15.60 -13.98
N ASP A 45 -6.94 14.53 -14.77
CA ASP A 45 -8.21 14.12 -15.36
C ASP A 45 -9.03 13.18 -14.45
N GLY A 46 -8.63 13.01 -13.19
CA GLY A 46 -9.33 12.24 -12.17
C GLY A 46 -9.22 10.72 -12.32
N LYS A 47 -8.33 10.23 -13.20
CA LYS A 47 -8.08 8.80 -13.35
C LYS A 47 -7.12 8.31 -12.29
N MET A 48 -7.23 7.03 -11.98
CA MET A 48 -6.42 6.37 -10.97
C MET A 48 -6.03 5.00 -11.50
N ASP A 49 -4.75 4.67 -11.42
CA ASP A 49 -4.28 3.33 -11.71
C ASP A 49 -4.48 2.47 -10.47
N VAL A 50 -5.23 1.39 -10.61
CA VAL A 50 -5.52 0.44 -9.54
C VAL A 50 -4.92 -0.90 -9.91
N GLU A 51 -4.13 -1.46 -9.02
CA GLU A 51 -3.53 -2.79 -9.16
C GLU A 51 -3.99 -3.68 -8.00
N LEU A 52 -4.43 -4.89 -8.33
CA LEU A 52 -4.80 -5.93 -7.37
C LEU A 52 -3.82 -7.09 -7.49
N ASN A 53 -3.19 -7.45 -6.37
CA ASN A 53 -2.36 -8.64 -6.25
C ASN A 53 -2.90 -9.52 -5.12
N TYR A 54 -2.86 -10.83 -5.31
CA TYR A 54 -3.22 -11.77 -4.25
C TYR A 54 -2.25 -12.95 -4.20
N SER A 55 -2.28 -13.68 -3.08
CA SER A 55 -1.57 -14.94 -2.90
C SER A 55 -2.35 -15.82 -1.93
N GLY A 56 -2.33 -17.12 -2.17
CA GLY A 56 -3.12 -18.10 -1.42
C GLY A 56 -4.16 -18.75 -2.33
N ASP A 57 -5.18 -19.33 -1.72
CA ASP A 57 -6.32 -19.90 -2.44
C ASP A 57 -7.18 -18.80 -3.07
N GLU A 58 -7.63 -19.01 -4.31
CA GLU A 58 -8.39 -18.02 -5.08
C GLU A 58 -9.81 -17.81 -4.51
N ASN A 59 -10.45 -18.87 -4.01
CA ASN A 59 -11.78 -18.73 -3.40
C ASN A 59 -11.70 -17.95 -2.09
N LEU A 60 -10.65 -18.20 -1.29
CA LEU A 60 -10.41 -17.42 -0.08
C LEU A 60 -10.09 -15.95 -0.40
N ALA A 61 -9.33 -15.69 -1.46
CA ALA A 61 -9.07 -14.31 -1.91
C ALA A 61 -10.36 -13.60 -2.35
N SER A 62 -11.21 -14.27 -3.14
CA SER A 62 -12.53 -13.73 -3.54
C SER A 62 -13.39 -13.42 -2.31
N TYR A 63 -13.49 -14.36 -1.38
CA TYR A 63 -14.25 -14.18 -0.15
C TYR A 63 -13.78 -12.96 0.66
N LEU A 64 -12.47 -12.72 0.73
CA LEU A 64 -11.91 -11.53 1.40
C LEU A 64 -12.29 -10.23 0.67
N VAL A 65 -12.29 -10.21 -0.66
CA VAL A 65 -12.68 -9.04 -1.45
C VAL A 65 -14.17 -8.76 -1.30
N ASP A 66 -15.01 -9.78 -1.47
CA ASP A 66 -16.46 -9.65 -1.37
C ASP A 66 -16.86 -9.13 0.01
N GLY A 67 -16.31 -9.74 1.07
CA GLY A 67 -16.58 -9.30 2.44
C GLY A 67 -16.07 -7.89 2.74
N ALA A 68 -14.96 -7.46 2.12
CA ALA A 68 -14.49 -6.08 2.26
C ALA A 68 -15.42 -5.09 1.54
N GLN A 69 -15.92 -5.45 0.35
CA GLN A 69 -16.87 -4.65 -0.41
C GLN A 69 -18.16 -4.43 0.38
N ASP A 70 -18.75 -5.49 0.95
CA ASP A 70 -19.97 -5.41 1.76
C ASP A 70 -19.82 -4.43 2.94
N VAL A 71 -18.65 -4.45 3.61
CA VAL A 71 -18.34 -3.54 4.72
C VAL A 71 -18.31 -2.09 4.24
N PHE A 72 -17.67 -1.81 3.09
CA PHE A 72 -17.60 -0.45 2.56
C PHE A 72 -18.95 0.06 2.10
N GLU A 73 -19.74 -0.77 1.42
CA GLU A 73 -21.09 -0.39 0.98
C GLU A 73 -21.98 -0.03 2.18
N THR A 74 -21.99 -0.87 3.22
CA THR A 74 -22.73 -0.62 4.46
C THR A 74 -22.31 0.70 5.13
N GLN A 75 -21.00 0.98 5.17
CA GLN A 75 -20.48 2.22 5.75
C GLN A 75 -20.79 3.46 4.91
N MET A 76 -20.77 3.35 3.58
CA MET A 76 -21.09 4.46 2.68
C MET A 76 -22.57 4.83 2.74
N ASP A 77 -23.45 3.86 2.94
CA ASP A 77 -24.88 4.14 3.09
C ASP A 77 -25.20 4.85 4.41
N THR A 78 -24.44 4.59 5.48
CA THR A 78 -24.59 5.33 6.75
C THR A 78 -24.13 6.79 6.68
N VAL A 79 -23.30 7.16 5.69
CA VAL A 79 -22.83 8.55 5.51
C VAL A 79 -23.82 9.39 4.71
N LYS A 80 -24.65 8.77 3.85
CA LYS A 80 -25.64 9.49 3.03
C LYS A 80 -26.79 10.10 3.85
N ASP A 81 -27.02 9.63 5.07
CA ASP A 81 -28.10 10.13 5.93
C ASP A 81 -27.71 11.37 6.78
N ASN A 82 -26.50 11.90 6.62
CA ASN A 82 -26.00 13.05 7.40
C ASN A 82 -25.79 14.35 6.59
N PHE A 83 -26.34 14.44 5.37
CA PHE A 83 -26.30 15.65 4.53
C PHE A 83 -27.69 16.06 4.03
#